data_AF-A0A8T0V7U7-F1
#
_entry.id   AF-A0A8T0V7U7-F1
#
_cell.length_a   1.000
_cell.length_b   1.000
_cell.length_c   1.000
_cell.angle_alpha   90.00
_cell.angle_beta   90.00
_cell.angle_gamma   90.00
#
_symmetry.space_group_name_H-M   'P 1'
#
loop_
_entity.id
_entity.type
_entity.pdbx_description
1 polymer ?
#
loop_
_entity_poly.entity_id
_entity_poly.type
_entity_poly.pdbx_seq_one_letter_code
_entity_poly.pdbx_strand_id
1 'polypeptide(L)'
;MALDLPPWALKAIDKIRRGFLWKGRRDARGGHCLLAWPKVARPRNLGGLGISNLQNLGYALKLRWLWLQKTEPNKAWAFFPIQAQAQVQAFFNMAVKTVVGNGKNTYFWKDRWLLDQSLEQALPHLFSCITVRARKRSVFDAIIGGRWISDIKGALTVPVLVEYLHLWELLSNVVLQPDVEDTHIWKFSASGSYSTKSAYEALFIGATYFKPWEEIWKS
;
A
#
# COMPACT_ATOMS: atom_id res chain seq x y z
N MET A 1 -6.61 10.39 15.51
CA MET A 1 -5.29 10.37 14.87
C MET A 1 -4.52 9.16 15.39
N ALA A 2 -4.26 8.14 14.57
CA ALA A 2 -3.52 6.96 15.01
C ALA A 2 -2.02 7.31 15.02
N LEU A 3 -1.53 7.81 16.15
CA LEU A 3 -0.12 8.12 16.36
C LEU A 3 0.72 6.86 16.14
N ASP A 4 1.91 7.05 15.57
CA ASP A 4 2.89 5.99 15.48
C ASP A 4 3.26 5.50 16.87
N LEU A 5 3.11 4.20 17.11
CA LEU A 5 3.61 3.59 18.33
C LEU A 5 5.12 3.77 18.36
N PRO A 6 5.68 4.48 19.36
CA PRO A 6 7.11 4.72 19.40
C PRO A 6 7.86 3.39 19.56
N PRO A 7 9.09 3.27 19.04
CA PRO A 7 9.84 2.02 19.07
C PRO A 7 10.02 1.44 20.48
N TRP A 8 10.13 2.29 21.51
CA TRP A 8 10.23 1.85 22.89
C TRP A 8 8.94 1.16 23.38
N ALA A 9 7.76 1.63 22.94
CA ALA A 9 6.48 1.04 23.33
C ALA A 9 6.30 -0.34 22.70
N LEU A 10 6.65 -0.49 21.41
CA LEU A 10 6.68 -1.79 20.74
C LEU A 10 7.61 -2.77 21.46
N LYS A 11 8.82 -2.32 21.82
CA LYS A 11 9.78 -3.12 22.59
C LYS A 11 9.25 -3.50 23.97
N ALA A 12 8.60 -2.58 24.67
CA ALA A 12 8.01 -2.83 25.99
C ALA A 12 6.89 -3.87 25.94
N ILE A 13 5.97 -3.74 24.97
CA ILE A 13 4.88 -4.71 24.76
C ILE A 13 5.47 -6.08 24.40
N ASP A 14 6.42 -6.12 23.47
CA ASP A 14 7.06 -7.38 23.08
C ASP A 14 7.88 -8.01 24.21
N LYS A 15 8.44 -7.22 25.13
CA LYS A 15 9.10 -7.73 26.34
C LYS A 15 8.10 -8.49 27.22
N ILE A 16 6.91 -7.93 27.43
CA ILE A 16 5.84 -8.58 28.20
C ILE A 16 5.35 -9.84 27.49
N ARG A 17 5.11 -9.78 26.16
CA ARG A 17 4.68 -10.94 25.36
C ARG A 17 5.69 -12.09 25.41
N ARG A 18 7.00 -11.77 25.37
CA ARG A 18 8.09 -12.75 25.54
C ARG A 18 8.11 -13.36 26.94
N GLY A 19 7.98 -12.53 27.97
CA GLY A 19 7.91 -12.98 29.36
C GLY A 19 6.79 -13.99 29.57
N PHE A 20 5.59 -13.65 29.09
CA PHE A 20 4.42 -14.52 29.18
C PHE A 20 4.65 -15.82 28.42
N LEU A 21 5.06 -15.75 27.15
CA LEU A 21 5.22 -16.92 26.29
C LEU A 21 6.25 -17.93 26.84
N TRP A 22 7.42 -17.45 27.29
CA TRP A 22 8.54 -18.33 27.62
C TRP A 22 8.63 -18.69 29.10
N LYS A 23 8.03 -17.92 30.00
CA LYS A 23 8.16 -18.10 31.45
C LYS A 23 6.87 -17.93 32.25
N GLY A 24 5.75 -17.57 31.62
CA GLY A 24 4.50 -17.28 32.33
C GLY A 24 4.61 -16.10 33.31
N ARG A 25 5.57 -15.19 33.10
CA ARG A 25 5.86 -14.04 34.00
C ARG A 25 6.03 -12.75 33.19
N ARG A 26 6.04 -11.59 33.85
CA ARG A 26 6.22 -10.29 33.17
C ARG A 26 7.57 -10.16 32.46
N ASP A 27 8.63 -10.77 33.00
CA ASP A 27 9.99 -10.64 32.48
C ASP A 27 10.58 -11.99 32.04
N ALA A 28 11.28 -11.98 30.90
CA ALA A 28 12.15 -13.07 30.45
C ALA A 28 13.56 -12.53 30.15
N ARG A 29 14.60 -13.30 30.52
CA ARG A 29 16.01 -13.04 30.18
C ARG A 29 16.37 -13.71 28.85
N GLY A 30 17.50 -13.33 28.24
CA GLY A 30 17.93 -13.84 26.93
C GLY A 30 17.94 -15.37 26.83
N GLY A 31 18.50 -16.06 27.83
CA GLY A 31 18.53 -17.53 27.89
C GLY A 31 17.18 -18.21 28.12
N HIS A 32 16.08 -17.46 28.26
CA HIS A 32 14.73 -18.01 28.35
C HIS A 32 14.02 -18.07 27.00
N CYS A 33 14.44 -17.27 26.02
CA CYS A 33 13.81 -17.25 24.70
C CYS A 33 14.45 -18.32 23.80
N LEU A 34 13.72 -19.40 23.49
CA LEU A 34 14.23 -20.48 22.63
C LEU A 34 14.34 -20.06 21.16
N LEU A 35 13.60 -19.03 20.75
CA LEU A 35 13.59 -18.51 19.38
C LEU A 35 13.66 -16.99 19.37
N ALA A 36 14.32 -16.45 18.35
CA ALA A 36 14.36 -15.02 18.09
C ALA A 36 12.93 -14.49 17.86
N TRP A 37 12.58 -13.37 18.52
CA TRP A 37 11.22 -12.80 18.48
C TRP A 37 10.70 -12.53 17.06
N PRO A 38 11.51 -12.02 16.11
CA PRO A 38 11.05 -11.86 14.72
C PRO A 38 10.65 -13.17 14.04
N LYS A 39 11.24 -14.33 14.41
CA LYS A 39 10.83 -15.64 13.91
C LYS A 39 9.52 -16.09 14.55
N VAL A 40 9.41 -15.92 15.88
CA VAL A 40 8.18 -16.20 16.64
C VAL A 40 6.98 -15.44 16.06
N ALA A 41 7.21 -14.17 15.72
CA ALA A 41 6.19 -13.24 15.26
C ALA A 41 5.79 -13.38 13.76
N ARG A 42 6.04 -14.56 13.17
CA ARG A 42 5.63 -14.91 11.81
C ARG A 42 4.37 -15.79 11.83
N PRO A 43 3.62 -15.83 10.72
CA PRO A 43 2.63 -16.86 10.46
C PRO A 43 3.19 -18.28 10.65
N ARG A 44 2.32 -19.23 11.05
CA ARG A 44 2.69 -20.63 11.32
C ARG A 44 3.25 -21.32 10.07
N ASN A 45 2.62 -21.09 8.92
CA ASN A 45 3.07 -21.56 7.61
C ASN A 45 4.42 -21.00 7.16
N LEU A 46 4.95 -20.01 7.87
CA LEU A 46 6.28 -19.42 7.66
C LEU A 46 7.25 -19.74 8.81
N GLY A 47 6.93 -20.74 9.63
CA GLY A 47 7.78 -21.23 10.73
C GLY A 47 7.71 -20.39 12.01
N GLY A 48 6.73 -19.50 12.14
CA GLY A 48 6.46 -18.79 13.39
C GLY A 48 5.41 -19.47 14.25
N LEU A 49 5.04 -18.81 15.35
CA LEU A 49 4.01 -19.32 16.28
C LEU A 49 2.60 -18.75 15.99
N GLY A 50 2.45 -17.94 14.94
CA GLY A 50 1.20 -17.24 14.64
C GLY A 50 0.95 -16.01 15.52
N ILE A 51 1.98 -15.54 16.24
CA ILE A 51 1.93 -14.30 17.03
C ILE A 51 2.15 -13.12 16.07
N SER A 52 1.26 -12.12 16.05
CA SER A 52 1.44 -11.00 15.13
C SER A 52 2.63 -10.12 15.53
N ASN A 53 3.51 -9.85 14.56
CA ASN A 53 4.43 -8.71 14.61
C ASN A 53 3.63 -7.40 14.70
N LEU A 54 3.83 -6.64 15.78
CA LEU A 54 3.03 -5.44 16.09
C LEU A 54 3.24 -4.30 15.10
N GLN A 55 4.46 -4.14 14.57
CA GLN A 55 4.76 -3.11 13.59
C GLN A 55 4.03 -3.40 12.27
N ASN A 56 4.15 -4.62 11.78
CA ASN A 56 3.47 -5.08 10.57
C ASN A 56 1.94 -5.01 10.71
N LEU A 57 1.43 -5.40 11.88
CA LEU A 57 0.01 -5.28 12.18
C LEU A 57 -0.44 -3.82 12.22
N GLY A 58 0.38 -2.93 12.78
CA GLY A 58 0.16 -1.49 12.75
C GLY A 58 0.12 -0.92 11.32
N TYR A 59 0.98 -1.40 10.42
CA TYR A 59 0.94 -1.02 9.01
C TYR A 59 -0.35 -1.48 8.34
N ALA A 60 -0.73 -2.74 8.51
CA ALA A 60 -2.00 -3.26 8.03
C ALA A 60 -3.15 -2.38 8.54
N LEU A 61 -3.29 -2.16 9.84
CA LEU A 61 -4.37 -1.33 10.38
C LEU A 61 -4.42 0.11 9.81
N LYS A 62 -3.28 0.72 9.50
CA LYS A 62 -3.22 2.05 8.88
C LYS A 62 -3.66 2.05 7.41
N LEU A 63 -3.34 1.00 6.66
CA LEU A 63 -3.77 0.85 5.26
C LEU A 63 -5.30 0.86 5.14
N ARG A 64 -6.01 0.39 6.16
CA ARG A 64 -7.48 0.47 6.21
C ARG A 64 -7.97 1.90 6.02
N TRP A 65 -7.34 2.86 6.67
CA TRP A 65 -7.79 4.25 6.59
C TRP A 65 -7.53 4.86 5.22
N LEU A 66 -6.38 4.55 4.60
CA LEU A 66 -6.10 4.95 3.21
C LEU A 66 -7.10 4.33 2.23
N TRP A 67 -7.46 3.07 2.45
CA TRP A 67 -8.48 2.38 1.67
C TRP A 67 -9.83 3.08 1.77
N LEU A 68 -10.31 3.34 3.00
CA LEU A 68 -11.59 4.00 3.23
C LEU A 68 -11.63 5.43 2.66
N GLN A 69 -10.54 6.19 2.75
CA GLN A 69 -10.45 7.50 2.09
C GLN A 69 -10.64 7.40 0.58
N LYS A 70 -10.10 6.34 -0.02
CA LYS A 70 -10.12 6.13 -1.46
C LYS A 70 -11.46 5.60 -1.95
N THR A 71 -12.05 4.62 -1.27
CA THR A 71 -13.29 3.97 -1.71
C THR A 71 -14.56 4.65 -1.24
N GLU A 72 -14.49 5.46 -0.18
CA GLU A 72 -15.66 6.09 0.43
C GLU A 72 -15.42 7.60 0.65
N PRO A 73 -15.12 8.36 -0.41
CA PRO A 73 -14.71 9.77 -0.31
C PRO A 73 -15.79 10.69 0.27
N ASN A 74 -17.06 10.26 0.26
CA ASN A 74 -18.20 11.04 0.76
C ASN A 74 -18.51 10.80 2.25
N LYS A 75 -17.75 9.94 2.93
CA LYS A 75 -17.96 9.60 4.34
C LYS A 75 -17.08 10.47 5.25
N ALA A 76 -17.47 10.60 6.52
CA ALA A 76 -16.78 11.48 7.47
C ALA A 76 -15.28 11.17 7.62
N TRP A 77 -14.86 9.92 7.42
CA TRP A 77 -13.46 9.53 7.51
C TRP A 77 -12.58 9.99 6.34
N ALA A 78 -13.18 10.36 5.20
CA ALA A 78 -12.43 10.87 4.05
C ALA A 78 -11.61 12.13 4.41
N PHE A 79 -12.15 12.95 5.32
CA PHE A 79 -11.56 14.23 5.71
C PHE A 79 -10.56 14.16 6.87
N PHE A 80 -10.35 12.98 7.46
CA PHE A 80 -9.35 12.87 8.52
C PHE A 80 -7.94 13.03 7.93
N PRO A 81 -7.07 13.85 8.55
CA PRO A 81 -5.67 13.93 8.14
C PRO A 81 -4.95 12.64 8.56
N ILE A 82 -4.95 11.64 7.67
CA ILE A 82 -4.19 10.41 7.89
C ILE A 82 -2.71 10.70 7.63
N GLN A 83 -1.95 10.77 8.71
CA GLN A 83 -0.49 10.75 8.63
C GLN A 83 -0.03 9.30 8.48
N ALA A 84 0.02 8.82 7.24
CA ALA A 84 0.61 7.53 6.92
C ALA A 84 2.12 7.70 6.64
N GLN A 85 2.94 6.81 7.21
CA GLN A 85 4.37 6.76 6.92
C GLN A 85 4.63 6.48 5.43
N ALA A 86 5.81 6.86 4.92
CA ALA A 86 6.18 6.65 3.52
C ALA A 86 6.05 5.17 3.10
N GLN A 87 6.43 4.23 3.96
CA GLN A 87 6.33 2.79 3.69
C GLN A 87 4.87 2.33 3.58
N VAL A 88 3.98 2.88 4.41
CA VAL A 88 2.54 2.57 4.37
C VAL A 88 1.93 3.14 3.10
N GLN A 89 2.29 4.37 2.71
CA GLN A 89 1.83 4.97 1.44
C GLN A 89 2.35 4.18 0.23
N ALA A 90 3.63 3.81 0.22
CA ALA A 90 4.22 3.02 -0.86
C ALA A 90 3.55 1.64 -0.99
N PHE A 91 3.29 0.97 0.13
CA PHE A 91 2.54 -0.28 0.12
C PHE A 91 1.12 -0.05 -0.41
N PHE A 92 0.40 0.97 0.06
CA PHE A 92 -0.93 1.28 -0.44
C PHE A 92 -0.97 1.50 -1.97
N ASN A 93 -0.08 2.34 -2.49
CA ASN A 93 0.02 2.65 -3.92
C ASN A 93 0.33 1.39 -4.75
N MET A 94 1.12 0.47 -4.20
CA MET A 94 1.39 -0.82 -4.83
C MET A 94 0.17 -1.77 -4.75
N ALA A 95 -0.53 -1.79 -3.62
CA ALA A 95 -1.58 -2.75 -3.33
C ALA A 95 -2.93 -2.45 -4.01
N VAL A 96 -3.15 -1.20 -4.41
CA VAL A 96 -4.42 -0.76 -5.02
C VAL A 96 -4.26 -0.58 -6.53
N LYS A 97 -5.14 -1.23 -7.28
CA LYS A 97 -5.37 -0.99 -8.71
C LYS A 97 -6.70 -0.24 -8.87
N THR A 98 -6.79 0.64 -9.85
CA THR A 98 -8.05 1.32 -10.17
C THR A 98 -8.51 0.94 -11.57
N VAL A 99 -9.79 0.59 -11.70
CA VAL A 99 -10.50 0.55 -12.97
C VAL A 99 -11.22 1.89 -13.11
N VAL A 100 -10.82 2.67 -14.12
CA VAL A 100 -11.34 4.02 -14.31
C VAL A 100 -12.71 3.98 -14.95
N GLY A 101 -13.67 4.69 -14.33
CA GLY A 101 -14.95 5.06 -14.91
C GLY A 101 -14.90 6.51 -15.34
N ASN A 102 -15.38 7.41 -14.48
CA ASN A 102 -15.40 8.85 -14.72
C ASN A 102 -14.04 9.53 -14.49
N GLY A 103 -13.08 8.87 -13.83
CA GLY A 103 -11.72 9.37 -13.58
C GLY A 103 -11.59 10.45 -12.52
N LYS A 104 -12.67 10.80 -11.80
CA LYS A 104 -12.67 11.90 -10.81
C LYS A 104 -11.99 11.50 -9.50
N ASN A 105 -12.01 10.22 -9.15
CA ASN A 105 -11.46 9.70 -7.90
C ASN A 105 -10.14 8.93 -8.10
N THR A 106 -9.45 9.18 -9.21
CA THR A 106 -8.19 8.52 -9.57
C THR A 106 -7.13 9.54 -9.89
N TYR A 107 -5.97 9.47 -9.27
CA TYR A 107 -4.84 10.35 -9.59
C TYR A 107 -4.12 9.88 -10.84
N PHE A 108 -4.00 10.77 -11.82
CA PHE A 108 -3.45 10.46 -13.13
C PHE A 108 -2.01 9.93 -13.05
N TRP A 109 -1.14 10.58 -12.28
CA TRP A 109 0.28 10.21 -12.23
C TRP A 109 0.61 9.12 -11.21
N LYS A 110 -0.14 9.06 -10.11
CA LYS A 110 0.25 8.31 -8.90
C LYS A 110 -0.48 6.99 -8.70
N ASP A 111 -1.70 6.86 -9.24
CA ASP A 111 -2.46 5.63 -9.09
C ASP A 111 -2.13 4.63 -10.21
N ARG A 112 -2.37 3.35 -9.93
CA ARG A 112 -2.21 2.24 -10.88
C ARG A 112 -3.50 2.04 -11.65
N TRP A 113 -3.71 2.85 -12.68
CA TRP A 113 -4.98 2.87 -13.42
C TRP A 113 -4.84 2.55 -14.92
N LEU A 114 -3.69 2.91 -15.53
CA LEU A 114 -3.44 2.68 -16.95
C LEU A 114 -2.56 1.44 -17.20
N LEU A 115 -1.55 1.27 -16.37
CA LEU A 115 -0.57 0.18 -16.46
C LEU A 115 -0.61 -0.67 -15.19
N ASP A 116 0.16 -1.75 -15.18
CA ASP A 116 0.45 -2.50 -13.95
C ASP A 116 1.41 -1.75 -13.00
N GLN A 117 1.57 -0.43 -13.14
CA GLN A 117 2.28 0.44 -12.21
C GLN A 117 1.76 1.87 -12.37
N SER A 118 2.18 2.79 -11.50
CA SER A 118 1.83 4.20 -11.66
C SER A 118 2.60 4.82 -12.82
N LEU A 119 2.09 5.90 -13.42
CA LEU A 119 2.82 6.63 -14.45
C LEU A 119 4.10 7.28 -13.90
N GLU A 120 4.12 7.64 -12.62
CA GLU A 120 5.34 8.08 -11.90
C GLU A 120 6.45 7.01 -11.96
N GLN A 121 6.10 5.73 -11.88
CA GLN A 121 7.06 4.62 -11.94
C GLN A 121 7.40 4.21 -13.38
N ALA A 122 6.40 4.23 -14.28
CA ALA A 122 6.60 3.85 -15.67
C ALA A 122 7.37 4.90 -16.48
N LEU A 123 7.18 6.19 -16.16
CA LEU A 123 7.66 7.33 -16.93
C LEU A 123 8.39 8.33 -16.03
N PRO A 124 9.50 7.92 -15.38
CA PRO A 124 10.18 8.74 -14.39
C PRO A 124 10.77 10.03 -14.98
N HIS A 125 11.22 10.04 -16.24
CA HIS A 125 11.80 11.22 -16.86
C HIS A 125 10.73 12.30 -17.12
N LEU A 126 9.60 11.90 -17.68
CA LEU A 126 8.43 12.75 -17.92
C LEU A 126 7.86 13.24 -16.60
N PHE A 127 7.68 12.35 -15.61
CA PHE A 127 7.17 12.71 -14.29
C PHE A 127 8.06 13.75 -13.57
N SER A 128 9.38 13.70 -13.77
CA SER A 128 10.31 14.70 -13.23
C SER A 128 10.03 16.12 -13.75
N CYS A 129 9.45 16.23 -14.96
CA CYS A 129 9.06 17.48 -15.60
C CYS A 129 7.67 17.98 -15.19
N ILE A 130 6.91 17.21 -14.41
CA ILE A 130 5.56 17.55 -13.95
C ILE A 130 5.61 18.38 -12.67
N THR A 131 4.90 19.52 -12.69
CA THR A 131 4.80 20.41 -11.51
C THR A 131 4.20 19.71 -10.29
N VAL A 132 4.65 20.07 -9.09
CA VAL A 132 4.17 19.46 -7.83
C VAL A 132 2.65 19.53 -7.69
N ARG A 133 2.04 20.65 -8.13
CA ARG A 133 0.58 20.84 -8.12
C ARG A 133 -0.13 19.84 -9.04
N ALA A 134 0.41 19.61 -10.24
CA ALA A 134 -0.15 18.69 -11.22
C ALA A 134 -0.06 17.20 -10.82
N ARG A 135 0.87 16.82 -9.93
CA ARG A 135 1.01 15.43 -9.47
C ARG A 135 -0.21 14.87 -8.72
N LYS A 136 -1.12 15.74 -8.27
CA LYS A 136 -2.40 15.37 -7.62
C LYS A 136 -3.60 15.51 -8.57
N ARG A 137 -3.38 15.69 -9.87
CA ARG A 137 -4.46 15.83 -10.86
C ARG A 137 -5.23 14.53 -11.01
N SER A 138 -6.56 14.64 -11.14
CA SER A 138 -7.43 13.51 -11.41
C SER A 138 -7.26 13.02 -12.86
N VAL A 139 -7.61 11.76 -13.15
CA VAL A 139 -7.64 11.24 -14.53
C VAL A 139 -8.62 12.03 -15.38
N PHE A 140 -9.79 12.36 -14.82
CA PHE A 140 -10.78 13.21 -15.46
C PHE A 140 -10.18 14.54 -15.90
N ASP A 141 -9.53 15.26 -14.98
CA ASP A 141 -8.96 16.56 -15.30
C ASP A 141 -7.79 16.50 -16.26
N ALA A 142 -7.00 15.42 -16.18
CA ALA A 142 -5.84 15.22 -17.05
C ALA A 142 -6.26 14.98 -18.50
N ILE A 143 -7.26 14.14 -18.73
CA ILE A 143 -7.71 13.72 -20.07
C ILE A 143 -8.57 14.81 -20.73
N ILE A 144 -9.50 15.41 -19.98
CA ILE A 144 -10.39 16.44 -20.54
C ILE A 144 -9.57 17.65 -21.00
N GLY A 145 -9.58 17.88 -22.31
CA GLY A 145 -8.84 18.97 -22.96
C GLY A 145 -7.33 18.74 -23.02
N GLY A 146 -6.83 17.52 -22.80
CA GLY A 146 -5.41 17.20 -22.87
C GLY A 146 -4.56 17.96 -21.84
N ARG A 147 -5.15 18.35 -20.69
CA ARG A 147 -4.48 19.24 -19.73
C ARG A 147 -3.18 18.65 -19.18
N TRP A 148 -3.02 17.32 -19.14
CA TRP A 148 -1.77 16.67 -18.72
C TRP A 148 -0.54 17.15 -19.50
N ILE A 149 -0.71 17.55 -20.76
CA ILE A 149 0.38 18.07 -21.61
C ILE A 149 0.89 19.41 -21.06
N SER A 150 -0.04 20.28 -20.64
CA SER A 150 0.28 21.60 -20.10
C SER A 150 0.98 21.56 -18.73
N ASP A 151 1.00 20.40 -18.07
CA ASP A 151 1.69 20.19 -16.80
C ASP A 151 3.20 20.00 -16.93
N ILE A 152 3.66 19.71 -18.15
CA ILE A 152 5.06 19.50 -18.46
C ILE A 152 5.73 20.88 -18.49
N LYS A 153 6.60 21.15 -17.50
CA LYS A 153 7.34 22.42 -17.35
C LYS A 153 8.85 22.24 -17.32
N GLY A 154 9.33 21.00 -17.24
CA GLY A 154 10.76 20.68 -17.30
C GLY A 154 11.34 20.70 -18.71
N ALA A 155 12.64 20.43 -18.82
CA ALA A 155 13.34 20.37 -20.09
C ALA A 155 12.86 19.18 -20.95
N LEU A 156 12.54 19.43 -22.22
CA LEU A 156 12.13 18.42 -23.19
C LEU A 156 13.34 17.67 -23.77
N THR A 157 14.04 16.94 -22.90
CA THR A 157 15.14 16.08 -23.32
C THR A 157 14.64 14.88 -24.14
N VAL A 158 15.52 14.21 -24.89
CA VAL A 158 15.15 13.03 -25.69
C VAL A 158 14.43 11.96 -24.87
N PRO A 159 14.87 11.58 -23.65
CA PRO A 159 14.13 10.63 -22.81
C PRO A 159 12.71 11.09 -22.48
N VAL A 160 12.52 12.38 -22.20
CA VAL A 160 11.19 12.96 -21.91
C VAL A 160 10.28 12.88 -23.12
N LEU A 161 10.81 13.15 -24.33
CA LEU A 161 10.04 13.05 -25.57
C LEU A 161 9.61 11.61 -25.88
N VAL A 162 10.49 10.63 -25.64
CA VAL A 162 10.17 9.20 -25.81
C VAL A 162 9.05 8.78 -24.86
N GLU A 163 9.17 9.10 -23.57
CA GLU A 163 8.14 8.78 -22.58
C GLU A 163 6.82 9.51 -22.85
N TYR A 164 6.88 10.75 -23.34
CA TYR A 164 5.71 11.52 -23.77
C TYR A 164 4.96 10.82 -24.91
N LEU A 165 5.67 10.41 -25.97
CA LEU A 165 5.05 9.73 -27.12
C LEU A 165 4.44 8.39 -26.70
N HIS A 166 5.12 7.65 -25.83
CA HIS A 166 4.58 6.40 -25.29
C HIS A 166 3.30 6.65 -24.49
N LEU A 167 3.27 7.67 -23.62
CA LEU A 167 2.06 8.03 -22.87
C LEU A 167 0.93 8.48 -23.79
N TRP A 168 1.23 9.29 -24.81
CA TRP A 168 0.25 9.73 -25.80
C TRP A 168 -0.43 8.54 -26.48
N GLU A 169 0.36 7.55 -26.93
CA GLU A 169 -0.15 6.33 -27.54
C GLU A 169 -1.03 5.53 -26.57
N LEU A 170 -0.59 5.33 -25.32
CA LEU A 170 -1.39 4.64 -24.30
C LEU A 170 -2.72 5.32 -24.03
N LEU A 171 -2.75 6.66 -24.00
CA LEU A 171 -3.95 7.45 -23.75
C LEU A 171 -4.91 7.50 -24.94
N SER A 172 -4.44 7.24 -26.16
CA SER A 172 -5.27 7.29 -27.38
C SER A 172 -6.47 6.34 -27.33
N ASN A 173 -6.38 5.27 -26.55
CA ASN A 173 -7.43 4.26 -26.39
C ASN A 173 -8.26 4.45 -25.11
N VAL A 174 -8.02 5.50 -24.32
CA VAL A 174 -8.71 5.73 -23.05
C VAL A 174 -9.98 6.52 -23.28
N VAL A 175 -11.13 5.92 -22.94
CA VAL A 175 -12.44 6.57 -22.97
C VAL A 175 -13.04 6.56 -21.57
N LEU A 176 -13.33 7.74 -21.03
CA LEU A 176 -13.98 7.89 -19.73
C LEU A 176 -15.49 7.68 -19.84
N GLN A 177 -16.07 7.12 -18.79
CA GLN A 177 -17.51 6.85 -18.67
C GLN A 177 -18.10 7.81 -17.63
N PRO A 178 -18.75 8.92 -18.03
CA PRO A 178 -19.16 9.98 -17.11
C PRO A 178 -20.09 9.52 -15.98
N ASP A 179 -20.94 8.53 -16.27
CA ASP A 179 -21.98 8.02 -15.38
C ASP A 179 -21.53 6.81 -14.54
N VAL A 180 -20.27 6.37 -14.69
CA VAL A 180 -19.70 5.22 -13.98
C VAL A 180 -18.63 5.71 -13.01
N GLU A 181 -18.76 5.38 -11.73
CA GLU A 181 -17.73 5.73 -10.73
C GLU A 181 -16.46 4.88 -10.89
N ASP A 182 -15.32 5.44 -10.49
CA ASP A 182 -14.06 4.71 -10.43
C ASP A 182 -14.15 3.55 -9.43
N THR A 183 -13.63 2.38 -9.81
CA THR A 183 -13.61 1.19 -8.94
C THR A 183 -12.18 0.88 -8.50
N HIS A 184 -11.95 0.86 -7.17
CA HIS A 184 -10.65 0.52 -6.61
C HIS A 184 -10.62 -0.93 -6.14
N ILE A 185 -9.53 -1.63 -6.44
CA ILE A 185 -9.35 -3.06 -6.23
C ILE A 185 -8.10 -3.29 -5.39
N TRP A 186 -8.30 -3.93 -4.24
CA TRP A 186 -7.24 -4.44 -3.38
C TRP A 186 -6.69 -5.75 -3.95
N LYS A 187 -5.43 -5.72 -4.41
CA LYS A 187 -4.81 -6.84 -5.15
C LYS A 187 -4.58 -8.11 -4.33
N PHE A 188 -4.58 -8.02 -3.01
CA PHE A 188 -4.27 -9.16 -2.13
C PHE A 188 -5.52 -9.85 -1.57
N SER A 189 -6.67 -9.63 -2.19
CA SER A 189 -7.92 -10.35 -1.88
C SER A 189 -8.62 -10.75 -3.17
N ALA A 190 -9.16 -11.97 -3.21
CA ALA A 190 -9.98 -12.45 -4.32
C ALA A 190 -11.25 -11.60 -4.52
N SER A 191 -11.79 -11.03 -3.45
CA SER A 191 -12.95 -10.12 -3.52
C SER A 191 -12.60 -8.72 -4.04
N GLY A 192 -11.32 -8.42 -4.25
CA GLY A 192 -10.85 -7.06 -4.55
C GLY A 192 -11.06 -6.08 -3.39
N SER A 193 -11.50 -6.54 -2.22
CA SER A 193 -11.78 -5.68 -1.06
C SER A 193 -10.70 -5.78 0.00
N TYR A 194 -10.39 -4.65 0.62
CA TYR A 194 -9.41 -4.58 1.69
C TYR A 194 -9.88 -5.32 2.95
N SER A 195 -8.97 -6.09 3.55
CA SER A 195 -9.09 -6.53 4.95
C SER A 195 -7.74 -6.41 5.65
N THR A 196 -7.75 -6.11 6.96
CA THR A 196 -6.51 -6.06 7.75
C THR A 196 -5.74 -7.37 7.70
N LYS A 197 -6.44 -8.51 7.62
CA LYS A 197 -5.83 -9.83 7.46
C LYS A 197 -5.06 -9.94 6.15
N SER A 198 -5.71 -9.67 5.01
CA SER A 198 -5.05 -9.74 3.69
C SER A 198 -3.86 -8.79 3.58
N ALA A 199 -3.96 -7.58 4.15
CA ALA A 199 -2.86 -6.62 4.17
C ALA A 199 -1.70 -7.07 5.06
N TYR A 200 -1.99 -7.69 6.20
CA TYR A 200 -0.97 -8.26 7.08
C TYR A 200 -0.24 -9.43 6.42
N GLU A 201 -0.98 -10.34 5.78
CA GLU A 201 -0.42 -11.49 5.07
C GLU A 201 0.43 -11.06 3.86
N ALA A 202 0.01 -10.01 3.15
CA ALA A 202 0.75 -9.47 2.02
C ALA A 202 2.15 -8.93 2.39
N LEU A 203 2.40 -8.55 3.66
CA LEU A 203 3.74 -8.16 4.13
C LEU A 203 4.75 -9.33 4.17
N PHE A 204 4.27 -10.56 3.99
CA PHE A 204 5.09 -11.76 3.95
C PHE A 204 5.17 -12.38 2.56
N ILE A 205 4.71 -11.70 1.52
CA ILE A 205 4.90 -12.15 0.14
C ILE A 205 6.41 -12.23 -0.17
N GLY A 206 6.82 -13.32 -0.81
CA GLY A 206 8.23 -13.64 -1.06
C GLY A 206 8.94 -14.35 0.10
N ALA A 207 8.27 -14.57 1.23
CA ALA A 207 8.83 -15.35 2.33
C ALA A 207 8.92 -16.85 2.00
N THR A 208 9.95 -17.52 2.52
CA THR A 208 10.09 -18.97 2.42
C THR A 208 9.04 -19.68 3.26
N TYR A 209 8.29 -20.57 2.61
CA TYR A 209 7.28 -21.43 3.23
C TYR A 209 7.93 -22.53 4.07
N PHE A 210 7.40 -22.77 5.27
CA PHE A 210 7.89 -23.79 6.18
C PHE A 210 6.97 -25.02 6.13
N LYS A 211 7.23 -25.94 5.17
CA LYS A 211 6.38 -27.10 4.88
C LYS A 211 5.92 -27.90 6.11
N PRO A 212 6.76 -28.21 7.11
CA PRO A 212 6.36 -29.04 8.25
C PRO A 212 5.32 -28.42 9.21
N TRP A 213 4.89 -27.17 8.98
CA TRP A 213 3.98 -26.48 9.91
C TRP A 213 2.63 -27.21 10.08
N GLU A 214 2.13 -27.87 9.04
CA GLU A 214 0.86 -28.62 9.12
C GLU A 214 0.98 -29.76 10.13
N GLU A 215 2.09 -30.52 10.11
CA GLU A 215 2.31 -31.61 11.05
C GLU A 215 2.49 -31.12 12.50
N ILE A 216 3.05 -29.93 12.70
CA ILE A 216 3.29 -29.37 14.04
C ILE A 216 2.01 -28.75 14.64
N TRP A 217 1.18 -28.12 13.80
CA TRP A 217 0.04 -27.31 14.23
C TRP A 217 -1.32 -27.90 13.87
N LYS A 218 -1.37 -29.14 13.38
CA LYS A 218 -2.60 -29.92 13.22
C LYS A 218 -3.39 -29.89 14.53
N SER A 219 -4.58 -29.31 14.46
CA SER A 219 -5.62 -29.35 15.49
C SER A 219 -6.44 -30.62 15.34
#